data_AF-A0A7W0S8E2-F1
#
_entry.id   AF-A0A7W0S8E2-F1
#
_cell.length_a   1.000
_cell.length_b   1.000
_cell.length_c   1.000
_cell.angle_alpha   90.00
_cell.angle_beta   90.00
_cell.angle_gamma   90.00
#
_symmetry.space_group_name_H-M   'P 1'
#
loop_
_entity.id
_entity.type
_entity.pdbx_description
1 polymer ?
#
loop_
_entity_poly.entity_id
_entity_poly.type
_entity_poly.pdbx_seq_one_letter_code
_entity_poly.pdbx_strand_id
1 'polypeptide(L)'
;MAKHEKTFVDFDKPYETNIIGLRGVIYFSVGLFLLIVVTFGLMWFLQNVMEDDAMEADIQNKRPMQMSARENLPPEPRLQSAPGYGVESERGRVNLELTAPQSEYRELERQWTELWNEGQKDSKTGTVVTLPMEEAKEKFLQSNVKANNSEEAQKILGESRSIVSDASAGRTASVVRR
;
A
#
# COMPACT_ATOMS: atom_id res chain seq x y z
N MET A 1 22.86 -60.63 -35.72
CA MET A 1 22.75 -61.39 -36.99
C MET A 1 21.28 -61.62 -37.28
N ALA A 2 20.68 -60.83 -38.18
CA ALA A 2 19.34 -61.13 -38.68
C ALA A 2 19.45 -62.31 -39.64
N LYS A 3 18.78 -63.43 -39.34
CA LYS A 3 18.63 -64.53 -40.30
C LYS A 3 17.59 -64.08 -41.33
N HIS A 4 18.05 -63.71 -42.53
CA HIS A 4 17.16 -63.59 -43.68
C HIS A 4 16.79 -64.99 -44.14
N GLU A 5 15.62 -65.47 -43.71
CA GLU A 5 14.98 -66.59 -44.39
C GLU A 5 14.64 -66.15 -45.82
N LYS A 6 15.11 -66.91 -46.81
CA LYS A 6 14.74 -66.71 -48.20
C LYS A 6 13.26 -67.09 -48.32
N THR A 7 12.39 -66.10 -48.34
CA THR A 7 10.96 -66.28 -48.59
C THR A 7 10.78 -66.77 -50.02
N PHE A 8 10.39 -68.02 -50.20
CA PHE A 8 9.98 -68.54 -51.50
C PHE A 8 8.62 -67.95 -51.86
N VAL A 9 8.50 -67.38 -53.06
CA VAL A 9 7.23 -66.87 -53.60
C VAL A 9 6.37 -68.07 -53.97
N ASP A 10 5.27 -68.24 -53.23
CA ASP A 10 4.27 -69.28 -53.42
C ASP A 10 3.22 -68.79 -54.44
N PHE A 11 3.35 -69.21 -55.71
CA PHE A 11 2.52 -68.73 -56.83
C PHE A 11 1.05 -69.17 -56.75
N ASP A 12 0.70 -70.09 -55.85
CA ASP A 12 -0.68 -70.57 -55.66
C ASP A 12 -1.52 -69.64 -54.77
N LYS A 13 -0.92 -68.60 -54.18
CA LYS A 13 -1.63 -67.60 -53.37
C LYS A 13 -1.73 -66.26 -54.11
N PRO A 14 -2.93 -65.67 -54.24
CA PRO A 14 -3.12 -64.40 -54.95
C PRO A 14 -2.61 -63.17 -54.18
N TYR A 15 -2.02 -63.33 -52.99
CA TYR A 15 -1.44 -62.24 -52.19
C TYR A 15 -0.23 -62.72 -51.38
N GLU A 16 0.73 -61.81 -51.18
CA GLU A 16 1.89 -62.05 -50.32
C GLU A 16 1.50 -61.95 -48.84
N THR A 17 1.88 -62.95 -48.03
CA THR A 17 1.68 -62.89 -46.59
C THR A 17 2.79 -62.06 -45.94
N ASN A 18 2.44 -60.90 -45.38
CA ASN A 18 3.38 -60.06 -44.66
C ASN A 18 3.66 -60.65 -43.27
N ILE A 19 4.80 -61.32 -43.11
CA ILE A 19 5.21 -61.94 -41.85
C ILE A 19 5.75 -60.84 -40.94
N ILE A 20 4.88 -60.23 -40.15
CA ILE A 20 5.25 -59.19 -39.20
C ILE A 20 6.00 -59.83 -38.03
N GLY A 21 7.20 -59.34 -37.75
CA GLY A 21 8.01 -59.75 -36.60
C GLY A 21 7.42 -59.27 -35.27
N LEU A 22 6.31 -59.87 -34.82
CA LEU A 22 5.54 -59.46 -33.64
C LEU A 22 6.42 -59.30 -32.39
N ARG A 23 7.39 -60.21 -32.20
CA ARG A 23 8.35 -60.14 -31.07
C ARG A 23 9.17 -58.85 -31.08
N GLY A 24 9.63 -58.40 -32.25
CA GLY A 24 10.41 -57.17 -32.37
C GLY A 24 9.58 -55.93 -32.03
N VAL A 25 8.33 -55.89 -32.50
CA VAL A 25 7.40 -54.80 -32.20
C VAL A 25 7.08 -54.74 -30.70
N ILE A 26 6.87 -55.89 -30.06
CA ILE A 26 6.60 -55.95 -28.61
C ILE A 26 7.81 -55.44 -27.81
N TYR A 27 9.03 -55.91 -28.11
CA TYR A 27 10.23 -55.44 -27.41
C TYR A 27 10.47 -53.94 -27.63
N PHE A 28 10.24 -53.44 -28.84
CA PHE A 28 10.34 -52.01 -29.14
C PHE A 28 9.31 -51.19 -28.36
N SER A 29 8.06 -51.65 -28.29
CA SER A 29 6.99 -50.95 -27.55
C SER A 29 7.28 -50.92 -26.05
N VAL A 30 7.78 -52.03 -25.47
CA VAL A 30 8.15 -52.07 -24.04
C VAL A 30 9.35 -51.16 -23.77
N GLY A 31 10.35 -51.17 -24.65
CA GLY A 31 11.50 -50.27 -24.52
C GLY A 31 11.11 -48.79 -24.61
N LEU A 32 10.24 -48.44 -25.57
CA LEU A 32 9.73 -47.07 -25.71
C LEU A 32 8.90 -46.65 -24.50
N PHE A 33 8.05 -47.55 -23.98
CA PHE A 33 7.26 -47.28 -22.78
C PHE A 33 8.16 -47.02 -21.56
N LEU A 34 9.20 -47.83 -21.36
CA LEU A 34 10.15 -47.66 -20.25
C LEU A 34 10.90 -46.33 -20.38
N LEU A 35 11.34 -45.97 -21.60
CA LEU A 35 11.97 -44.68 -21.85
C LEU A 35 11.04 -43.50 -21.48
N ILE A 36 9.76 -43.57 -21.87
CA ILE A 36 8.77 -42.54 -21.52
C ILE A 36 8.63 -42.42 -20.00
N VAL A 37 8.48 -43.53 -19.28
CA VAL A 37 8.36 -43.50 -17.81
C VAL A 37 9.59 -42.86 -17.17
N VAL A 38 10.79 -43.18 -17.66
CA VAL A 38 12.04 -42.60 -17.16
C VAL A 38 12.13 -41.10 -17.46
N THR A 39 11.81 -40.66 -18.67
CA THR A 39 11.87 -39.23 -19.02
C THR A 39 10.86 -38.40 -18.23
N PHE A 40 9.63 -38.90 -18.05
CA PHE A 40 8.65 -38.24 -17.19
C PHE A 40 9.09 -38.20 -15.73
N GLY A 41 9.69 -39.28 -15.20
CA GLY A 41 10.25 -39.30 -13.86
C GLY A 41 11.36 -38.26 -13.66
N LEU A 42 12.26 -38.13 -14.64
CA LEU A 42 13.33 -37.11 -14.65
C LEU A 42 12.77 -35.69 -14.72
N MET A 43 11.75 -35.45 -15.57
CA MET A 43 11.09 -34.14 -15.66
C MET A 43 10.36 -33.78 -14.37
N TRP A 44 9.66 -34.73 -13.76
CA TRP A 44 9.00 -34.51 -12.48
C TRP A 44 10.02 -34.18 -11.37
N PHE A 45 11.14 -34.91 -11.32
CA PHE A 45 12.22 -34.62 -10.38
C PHE A 45 12.83 -33.23 -10.61
N LEU A 46 13.13 -32.88 -11.86
CA LEU A 46 13.67 -31.56 -12.22
C LEU A 46 12.70 -30.44 -11.83
N GLN A 47 11.41 -30.64 -12.07
CA GLN A 47 10.37 -29.68 -11.71
C GLN A 47 10.35 -29.42 -10.20
N ASN A 48 10.44 -30.47 -9.37
CA ASN A 48 10.48 -30.30 -7.91
C ASN A 48 11.69 -29.46 -7.48
N VAL A 49 12.88 -29.71 -8.05
CA VAL A 49 14.08 -28.91 -7.75
C VAL A 49 13.89 -27.45 -8.17
N MET A 50 13.34 -27.22 -9.35
CA MET A 50 13.07 -25.85 -9.83
C MET A 50 12.01 -25.13 -9.00
N GLU A 51 11.03 -25.85 -8.45
CA GLU A 51 10.00 -25.30 -7.58
C GLU A 51 10.59 -24.89 -6.23
N ASP A 52 11.45 -25.73 -5.64
CA ASP A 52 12.19 -25.40 -4.42
C ASP A 52 13.07 -24.16 -4.63
N ASP A 53 13.84 -24.11 -5.71
CA ASP A 53 14.68 -22.97 -6.08
C ASP A 53 13.83 -21.70 -6.33
N ALA A 54 12.68 -21.82 -6.99
CA ALA A 54 11.78 -20.70 -7.24
C ALA A 54 11.14 -20.17 -5.96
N MET A 55 10.80 -21.06 -5.02
CA MET A 55 10.29 -20.67 -3.70
C MET A 55 11.36 -19.97 -2.87
N GLU A 56 12.59 -20.47 -2.85
CA GLU A 56 13.71 -19.81 -2.17
C GLU A 56 14.04 -18.46 -2.82
N ALA A 57 14.03 -18.40 -4.15
CA ALA A 57 14.17 -17.17 -4.89
C ALA A 57 13.02 -16.19 -4.59
N ASP A 58 11.76 -16.58 -4.52
CA ASP A 58 10.67 -15.64 -4.17
C ASP A 58 10.80 -15.09 -2.73
N ILE A 59 11.35 -15.89 -1.81
CA ILE A 59 11.61 -15.47 -0.42
C ILE A 59 12.80 -14.49 -0.36
N GLN A 60 13.90 -14.81 -1.04
CA GLN A 60 15.12 -14.01 -1.05
C GLN A 60 14.99 -12.76 -1.95
N ASN A 61 14.26 -12.91 -3.05
CA ASN A 61 14.03 -11.98 -4.14
C ASN A 61 12.60 -11.45 -4.05
N LYS A 62 12.22 -10.98 -2.86
CA LYS A 62 10.99 -10.23 -2.57
C LYS A 62 11.03 -8.91 -3.35
N ARG A 63 10.89 -9.05 -4.66
CA ARG A 63 10.87 -8.07 -5.75
C ARG A 63 12.01 -7.03 -5.66
N PRO A 64 13.24 -7.36 -6.09
CA PRO A 64 14.39 -6.46 -6.04
C PRO A 64 14.22 -5.24 -6.97
N MET A 65 13.33 -5.35 -7.96
CA MET A 65 12.94 -4.26 -8.87
C MET A 65 11.53 -3.74 -8.61
N GLN A 66 10.81 -4.22 -7.58
CA GLN A 66 9.66 -3.44 -7.15
C GLN A 66 10.19 -2.17 -6.54
N MET A 67 9.87 -1.06 -7.20
CA MET A 67 9.89 0.23 -6.54
C MET A 67 9.13 0.10 -5.23
N SER A 68 9.80 0.44 -4.14
CA SER A 68 9.15 0.59 -2.84
C SER A 68 7.95 1.52 -2.99
N ALA A 69 6.94 1.39 -2.12
CA ALA A 69 5.80 2.31 -2.13
C ALA A 69 6.21 3.79 -2.06
N ARG A 70 7.44 4.07 -1.59
CA ARG A 70 8.05 5.40 -1.55
C ARG A 70 8.67 5.85 -2.89
N GLU A 71 9.20 4.93 -3.69
CA GLU A 71 9.81 5.18 -5.02
C GLU A 71 8.77 5.24 -6.14
N ASN A 72 7.61 4.60 -5.96
CA ASN A 72 6.48 4.71 -6.88
C ASN A 72 5.69 6.03 -6.72
N LEU A 73 6.12 6.90 -5.79
CA LEU A 73 5.56 8.24 -5.65
C LEU A 73 6.23 9.20 -6.63
N PRO A 74 5.50 10.15 -7.20
CA PRO A 74 6.09 11.22 -7.99
C PRO A 74 7.23 11.94 -7.23
N PRO A 75 8.27 12.41 -7.93
CA PRO A 75 9.35 13.18 -7.32
C PRO A 75 8.79 14.41 -6.59
N GLU A 76 9.43 14.79 -5.48
CA GLU A 76 9.04 15.99 -4.73
C GLU A 76 9.25 17.26 -5.58
N PRO A 77 8.37 18.28 -5.50
CA PRO A 77 7.34 18.52 -4.50
C PRO A 77 6.06 17.73 -4.77
N ARG A 78 5.73 16.82 -3.85
CA ARG A 78 4.48 16.06 -3.92
C ARG A 78 3.32 17.04 -3.73
N LEU A 79 2.24 16.88 -4.51
CA LEU A 79 0.94 17.31 -4.01
C LEU A 79 0.80 16.62 -2.66
N GLN A 80 0.65 17.39 -1.58
CA GLN A 80 0.37 16.85 -0.26
C GLN A 80 -0.73 15.80 -0.46
N SER A 81 -0.39 14.53 -0.29
CA SER A 81 -1.39 13.48 -0.21
C SER A 81 -2.25 13.90 0.97
N ALA A 82 -3.39 14.53 0.68
CA ALA A 82 -4.36 14.87 1.70
C ALA A 82 -4.58 13.58 2.49
N PRO A 83 -4.49 13.60 3.83
CA PRO A 83 -4.80 12.43 4.63
C PRO A 83 -6.10 11.83 4.10
N GLY A 84 -6.02 10.65 3.49
CA GLY A 84 -7.17 10.07 2.79
C GLY A 84 -8.35 9.83 3.74
N TYR A 85 -9.55 9.80 3.18
CA TYR A 85 -10.88 9.62 3.80
C TYR A 85 -10.85 9.01 5.21
N GLY A 86 -10.64 9.84 6.23
CA GLY A 86 -10.69 9.40 7.62
C GLY A 86 -10.28 10.47 8.62
N VAL A 87 -10.99 10.52 9.74
CA VAL A 87 -10.78 11.52 10.80
C VAL A 87 -10.07 10.86 11.97
N GLU A 88 -9.04 11.51 12.51
CA GLU A 88 -8.43 11.09 13.77
C GLU A 88 -9.36 11.45 14.94
N SER A 89 -9.72 10.47 15.74
CA SER A 89 -10.48 10.66 16.99
C SER A 89 -9.62 10.21 18.17
N GLU A 90 -9.96 10.64 19.38
CA GLU A 90 -9.31 10.17 20.62
C GLU A 90 -9.35 8.64 20.78
N ARG A 91 -10.32 7.97 20.14
CA ARG A 91 -10.48 6.51 20.15
C ARG A 91 -9.76 5.80 18.99
N GLY A 92 -9.04 6.55 18.16
CA GLY A 92 -8.35 6.06 16.96
C GLY A 92 -8.88 6.67 15.66
N ARG A 93 -8.27 6.30 14.54
CA ARG A 93 -8.65 6.78 13.21
C ARG A 93 -9.96 6.14 12.75
N VAL A 94 -10.93 6.96 12.40
CA VAL A 94 -12.18 6.52 11.78
C VAL A 94 -11.98 6.48 10.27
N ASN A 95 -12.12 5.30 9.66
CA ASN A 95 -11.98 5.13 8.21
C ASN A 95 -13.31 5.44 7.52
N LEU A 96 -13.29 6.37 6.57
CA LEU A 96 -14.48 6.91 5.90
C LEU A 96 -14.54 6.57 4.40
N GLU A 97 -13.65 5.70 3.92
CA GLU A 97 -13.46 5.36 2.51
C GLU A 97 -14.74 4.88 1.80
N LEU A 98 -15.62 4.17 2.50
CA LEU A 98 -16.87 3.61 1.95
C LEU A 98 -18.13 4.41 2.34
N THR A 99 -17.95 5.58 2.96
CA THR A 99 -19.07 6.40 3.43
C THR A 99 -19.38 7.55 2.48
N ALA A 100 -20.49 8.24 2.71
CA ALA A 100 -20.86 9.39 1.89
C ALA A 100 -19.76 10.47 1.94
N PRO A 101 -19.49 11.21 0.86
CA PRO A 101 -18.40 12.21 0.82
C PRO A 101 -18.45 13.28 1.92
N GLN A 102 -19.63 13.55 2.50
CA GLN A 102 -19.79 14.52 3.58
C GLN A 102 -19.57 13.94 4.99
N SER A 103 -19.25 12.65 5.11
CA SER A 103 -19.06 12.00 6.41
C SER A 103 -17.92 12.60 7.21
N GLU A 104 -16.82 12.97 6.56
CA GLU A 104 -15.65 13.58 7.20
C GLU A 104 -16.03 14.88 7.91
N TYR A 105 -16.76 15.77 7.21
CA TYR A 105 -17.24 17.01 7.78
C TYR A 105 -18.13 16.78 8.99
N ARG A 106 -19.07 15.81 8.90
CA ARG A 106 -19.99 15.51 10.00
C ARG A 106 -19.28 14.96 11.23
N GLU A 107 -18.25 14.15 11.02
CA GLU A 107 -17.45 13.63 12.12
C GLU A 107 -16.61 14.70 12.80
N LEU A 108 -16.00 15.60 12.03
CA LEU A 108 -15.29 16.75 12.56
C LEU A 108 -16.22 17.70 13.31
N GLU A 109 -17.38 18.01 12.75
CA GLU A 109 -18.41 18.85 13.39
C GLU A 109 -18.86 18.24 14.73
N ARG A 110 -19.05 16.92 14.76
CA ARG A 110 -19.38 16.21 16.00
C ARG A 110 -18.26 16.34 17.04
N GLN A 111 -17.00 16.11 16.65
CA GLN A 111 -15.85 16.23 17.56
C GLN A 111 -15.70 17.66 18.09
N TRP A 112 -15.87 18.66 17.24
CA TRP A 112 -15.84 20.06 17.67
C TRP A 112 -16.99 20.43 18.61
N THR A 113 -18.19 19.92 18.34
CA THR A 113 -19.34 20.16 19.21
C THR A 113 -19.12 19.55 20.59
N GLU A 114 -18.57 18.33 20.66
CA GLU A 114 -18.20 17.67 21.91
C GLU A 114 -17.14 18.48 22.67
N LEU A 115 -16.06 18.89 21.98
CA LEU A 115 -15.01 19.73 22.54
C LEU A 115 -15.52 21.09 23.03
N TRP A 116 -16.46 21.72 22.32
CA TRP A 116 -17.02 23.00 22.74
C TRP A 116 -17.89 22.89 23.98
N ASN A 117 -18.63 21.80 24.12
CA ASN A 117 -19.53 21.60 25.25
C ASN A 117 -18.79 21.11 26.50
N GLU A 118 -17.84 20.18 26.34
CA GLU A 118 -17.23 19.46 27.46
C GLU A 118 -15.80 19.93 27.77
N GLY A 119 -15.14 20.57 26.80
CA GLY A 119 -13.71 20.83 26.85
C GLY A 119 -12.89 19.54 26.68
N GLN A 120 -11.56 19.68 26.67
CA GLN A 120 -10.64 18.56 26.54
C GLN A 120 -9.76 18.44 27.78
N LYS A 121 -9.61 17.22 28.29
CA LYS A 121 -8.67 16.89 29.35
C LYS A 121 -7.57 16.00 28.78
N ASP A 122 -6.32 16.29 29.13
CA ASP A 122 -5.21 15.43 28.75
C ASP A 122 -5.36 14.08 29.46
N SER A 123 -5.46 13.01 28.68
CA SER A 123 -5.63 11.65 29.17
C SER A 123 -4.53 11.19 30.12
N LYS A 124 -3.32 11.77 30.04
CA LYS A 124 -2.18 11.35 30.88
C LYS A 124 -2.07 12.13 32.18
N THR A 125 -2.31 13.43 32.13
CA THR A 125 -2.09 14.32 33.28
C THR A 125 -3.37 14.73 33.98
N GLY A 126 -4.54 14.48 33.37
CA GLY A 126 -5.84 14.95 33.86
C GLY A 126 -5.99 16.47 33.85
N THR A 127 -5.02 17.19 33.28
CA THR A 127 -5.06 18.64 33.17
C THR A 127 -6.04 19.05 32.06
N VAL A 128 -6.80 20.11 32.31
CA VAL A 128 -7.74 20.64 31.32
C VAL A 128 -6.94 21.37 30.25
N VAL A 129 -6.91 20.82 29.04
CA VAL A 129 -6.21 21.38 27.88
C VAL A 129 -7.07 22.47 27.24
N THR A 130 -8.38 22.23 27.12
CA THR A 130 -9.34 23.21 26.60
C THR A 130 -10.55 23.30 27.52
N LEU A 131 -11.03 24.53 27.74
CA LEU A 131 -12.20 24.82 28.56
C LEU A 131 -13.38 25.17 27.65
N PRO A 132 -14.62 24.80 28.01
CA PRO A 132 -15.82 25.33 27.38
C PRO A 132 -15.80 26.86 27.38
N MET A 133 -16.34 27.47 26.34
CA MET A 133 -16.22 28.91 26.12
C MET A 133 -16.84 29.72 27.27
N GLU A 134 -17.94 29.25 27.82
CA GLU A 134 -18.66 29.87 28.93
C GLU A 134 -17.82 29.85 30.22
N GLU A 135 -17.22 28.70 30.55
CA GLU A 135 -16.31 28.58 31.69
C GLU A 135 -15.04 29.42 31.51
N ALA A 136 -14.52 29.48 30.27
CA ALA A 136 -13.36 30.28 29.94
C ALA A 136 -13.64 31.77 30.14
N LYS A 137 -14.80 32.27 29.71
CA LYS A 137 -15.24 33.65 29.93
C LYS A 137 -15.34 33.96 31.42
N GLU A 138 -15.95 33.08 32.21
CA GLU A 138 -16.08 33.27 33.65
C GLU A 138 -14.71 33.36 34.33
N LYS A 139 -13.81 32.42 34.05
CA LYS A 139 -12.45 32.43 34.59
C LYS A 139 -11.63 33.65 34.13
N PHE A 140 -11.83 34.11 32.89
CA PHE A 140 -11.18 35.31 32.37
C PHE A 140 -11.66 36.58 33.07
N LEU A 141 -12.96 36.68 33.35
CA LEU A 141 -13.51 37.81 34.10
C LEU A 141 -13.05 37.77 35.56
N GLN A 142 -12.95 36.59 36.17
CA GLN A 142 -12.41 36.42 37.53
C GLN A 142 -10.94 36.82 37.63
N SER A 143 -10.13 36.57 36.59
CA SER A 143 -8.70 36.89 36.60
C SER A 143 -8.39 38.39 36.45
N ASN A 144 -9.42 39.23 36.28
CA ASN A 144 -9.35 40.70 36.30
C ASN A 144 -8.18 41.23 35.44
N VAL A 145 -8.10 40.70 34.22
CA VAL A 145 -6.99 40.96 33.29
C VAL A 145 -6.97 42.44 32.92
N LYS A 146 -5.92 43.13 33.35
CA LYS A 146 -5.65 44.52 32.95
C LYS A 146 -4.99 44.52 31.58
N ALA A 147 -5.30 45.52 30.76
CA ALA A 147 -4.61 45.74 29.51
C ALA A 147 -3.10 45.85 29.76
N ASN A 148 -2.32 44.98 29.10
CA ASN A 148 -0.87 44.97 29.24
C ASN A 148 -0.30 46.15 28.44
N ASN A 149 0.00 47.25 29.13
CA ASN A 149 0.60 48.45 28.54
C ASN A 149 2.14 48.43 28.58
N SER A 150 2.75 47.27 28.82
CA SER A 150 4.22 47.15 28.86
C SER A 150 4.85 47.60 27.54
N GLU A 151 6.07 48.11 27.63
CA GLU A 151 6.83 48.59 26.47
C GLU A 151 7.04 47.46 25.43
N GLU A 152 7.18 46.22 25.91
CA GLU A 152 7.26 45.02 25.10
C GLU A 152 5.94 44.70 24.37
N ALA A 153 4.79 44.87 25.03
CA ALA A 153 3.48 44.72 24.39
C ALA A 153 3.24 45.78 23.31
N GLN A 154 3.72 47.02 23.52
CA GLN A 154 3.67 48.08 22.51
C GLN A 154 4.57 47.78 21.32
N LYS A 155 5.73 47.18 21.54
CA LYS A 155 6.63 46.74 20.47
C LYS A 155 6.01 45.63 19.63
N ILE A 156 5.41 44.62 20.26
CA ILE A 156 4.69 43.53 19.56
C ILE A 156 3.49 44.09 18.78
N LEU A 157 2.75 45.03 19.36
CA LEU A 157 1.66 45.72 18.68
C LEU A 157 2.17 46.48 17.45
N GLY A 158 3.29 47.18 17.57
CA GLY A 158 3.96 47.86 16.46
C GLY A 158 4.39 46.90 15.35
N GLU A 159 5.00 45.77 15.70
CA GLU A 159 5.42 44.72 14.77
C GLU A 159 4.21 44.09 14.06
N SER A 160 3.14 43.74 14.79
CA SER A 160 1.92 43.17 14.19
C SER A 160 1.24 44.10 13.18
N ARG A 161 1.30 45.41 13.41
CA ARG A 161 0.80 46.43 12.48
C ARG A 161 1.68 46.61 11.25
N SER A 162 2.94 46.19 11.32
CA SER A 162 3.89 46.29 10.20
C SER A 162 3.83 45.09 9.24
N ILE A 163 3.21 43.98 9.66
CA ILE A 163 3.05 42.80 8.80
C ILE A 163 1.97 43.10 7.76
N VAL A 164 2.40 43.14 6.49
CA VAL A 164 1.50 43.32 5.35
C VAL A 164 0.80 41.99 5.08
N SER A 165 -0.50 41.94 5.38
CA SER A 165 -1.36 40.84 4.96
C SER A 165 -1.78 41.03 3.51
N ASP A 166 -1.69 40.00 2.68
CA ASP A 166 -2.20 39.97 1.29
C ASP A 166 -3.72 40.23 1.21
N ALA A 167 -4.45 40.12 2.32
CA ALA A 167 -5.86 40.49 2.41
C ALA A 167 -6.09 42.01 2.55
N SER A 168 -5.03 42.80 2.80
CA SER A 168 -5.12 44.26 2.83
C SER A 168 -5.00 44.78 1.39
N ALA A 169 -6.10 45.31 0.86
CA ALA A 169 -6.23 45.87 -0.48
C ALA A 169 -5.29 47.08 -0.75
N GLY A 170 -3.98 46.84 -0.80
CA GLY A 170 -2.94 47.82 -1.14
C GLY A 170 -2.71 48.92 -0.08
N ARG A 171 -3.31 48.82 1.11
CA ARG A 171 -3.05 49.80 2.19
C ARG A 171 -1.86 49.33 3.01
N THR A 172 -0.68 49.76 2.62
CA THR A 172 0.55 49.56 3.40
C THR A 172 0.53 50.50 4.60
N ALA A 173 0.49 49.94 5.81
CA ALA A 173 0.83 50.70 7.00
C ALA A 173 2.31 51.10 6.87
N SER A 174 2.55 52.40 6.91
CA SER A 174 3.83 53.09 6.78
C SER A 174 5.06 52.25 7.13
N VAL A 175 5.88 51.95 6.12
CA VAL A 175 7.22 51.36 6.27
C VAL A 175 8.05 52.29 7.16
N VAL A 176 8.40 51.84 8.36
CA VAL A 176 9.39 52.53 9.21
C VAL A 176 10.75 52.35 8.54
N ARG A 177 11.25 53.39 7.88
CA ARG A 177 12.62 53.42 7.35
C ARG A 177 13.58 53.46 8.54
N ARG A 178 14.49 52.50 8.57
CA ARG A 178 15.60 52.43 9.52
C ARG A 178 16.71 53.38 9.11
#